data_AF-A0A7K0A4C1-F1
#
_entry.id   AF-A0A7K0A4C1-F1
#
_cell.length_a   1.000
_cell.length_b   1.000
_cell.length_c   1.000
_cell.angle_alpha   90.00
_cell.angle_beta   90.00
_cell.angle_gamma   90.00
#
_symmetry.space_group_name_H-M   'P 1'
#
loop_
_entity.id
_entity.type
_entity.pdbx_description
1 polymer ?
#
loop_
_entity_poly.entity_id
_entity_poly.type
_entity_poly.pdbx_seq_one_letter_code
_entity_poly.pdbx_strand_id
1 'polypeptide(L)'
;MGSSLQWRNENGRRPIASGDVVRIGSGRRAADAYLAHSQRAGPGLMILAPVVDGELRAFVDRCRDEGFTAMAPDLSGDSAAEVMRAAAEMLVANWHPRLGVLALPGTGDAAIALDGSVRLDAVVVPAAAGAEPRTRAPGLATDLATEAGLAEALEFLAYHLS
;
A
#
# COMPACT_ATOMS: atom_id res chain seq x y z
N MET A 1 28.23 32.43 21.68
CA MET A 1 28.28 31.87 20.31
C MET A 1 27.29 30.72 20.26
N GLY A 2 26.02 31.00 19.98
CA GLY A 2 24.98 29.99 19.90
C GLY A 2 24.75 29.62 18.43
N SER A 3 25.11 28.40 18.04
CA SER A 3 24.78 27.84 16.75
C SER A 3 23.27 27.62 16.67
N SER A 4 22.57 28.41 15.86
CA SER A 4 21.19 28.10 15.51
C SER A 4 21.19 26.82 14.67
N LEU A 5 20.56 25.77 15.21
CA LEU A 5 20.12 24.59 14.46
C LEU A 5 19.20 25.08 13.35
N GLN A 6 19.76 25.28 12.16
CA GLN A 6 19.01 25.57 10.96
C GLN A 6 18.33 24.27 10.53
N TRP A 7 17.12 24.05 11.06
CA TRP A 7 16.19 23.05 10.54
C TRP A 7 16.14 23.26 9.02
N ARG A 8 16.51 22.22 8.27
CA ARG A 8 16.33 22.22 6.82
C ARG A 8 14.86 22.51 6.58
N ASN A 9 14.61 23.59 5.82
CA ASN A 9 13.28 24.01 5.41
C ASN A 9 12.41 22.79 5.12
N GLU A 10 11.26 22.74 5.80
CA GLU A 10 10.15 21.86 5.49
C GLU A 10 10.02 21.82 3.97
N ASN A 11 10.20 20.64 3.38
CA ASN A 11 9.91 20.42 1.97
C ASN A 11 8.50 20.97 1.74
N GLY A 12 8.39 22.09 1.02
CA GLY A 12 7.13 22.77 0.67
C GLY A 12 6.24 21.95 -0.28
N ARG A 13 6.24 20.63 -0.12
CA ARG A 13 5.22 19.73 -0.63
C ARG A 13 3.96 20.10 0.14
N ARG A 14 2.90 20.49 -0.58
CA ARG A 14 1.56 20.56 0.00
C ARG A 14 1.37 19.33 0.90
N PRO A 15 0.73 19.46 2.08
CA PRO A 15 0.19 18.27 2.73
C PRO A 15 -0.65 17.59 1.66
N ILE A 16 -0.21 16.43 1.16
CA ILE A 16 -1.00 15.64 0.24
C ILE A 16 -2.24 15.33 1.07
N ALA A 17 -3.38 15.92 0.73
CA ALA A 17 -4.52 15.84 1.60
C ALA A 17 -4.93 14.36 1.62
N SER A 18 -5.26 13.88 2.81
CA SER A 18 -5.84 12.56 2.95
C SER A 18 -7.08 12.46 2.05
N GLY A 19 -7.17 11.41 1.24
CA GLY A 19 -8.29 11.20 0.33
C GLY A 19 -8.09 11.80 -1.07
N ASP A 20 -6.85 12.11 -1.45
CA ASP A 20 -6.52 12.63 -2.78
C ASP A 20 -6.10 11.54 -3.75
N VAL A 21 -6.35 11.80 -5.04
CA VAL A 21 -5.73 11.07 -6.15
C VAL A 21 -4.34 11.65 -6.40
N VAL A 22 -3.31 10.82 -6.29
CA VAL A 22 -1.92 11.16 -6.56
C VAL A 22 -1.45 10.52 -7.86
N ARG A 23 -0.57 11.22 -8.57
CA ARG A 23 0.06 10.68 -9.78
C ARG A 23 1.35 9.94 -9.39
N ILE A 24 1.43 8.67 -9.71
CA ILE A 24 2.60 7.81 -9.53
C ILE A 24 3.32 7.58 -10.86
N GLY A 25 4.64 7.40 -10.82
CA GLY A 25 5.46 7.18 -12.01
C GLY A 25 5.72 8.44 -12.85
N SER A 26 6.22 8.27 -14.07
CA SER A 26 6.54 9.37 -14.98
C SER A 26 6.26 9.03 -16.44
N GLY A 27 5.97 10.07 -17.24
CA GLY A 27 5.73 9.94 -18.68
C GLY A 27 4.53 9.04 -19.01
N ARG A 28 4.70 8.15 -19.98
CA ARG A 28 3.66 7.19 -20.43
C ARG A 28 3.35 6.08 -19.43
N ARG A 29 4.17 5.95 -18.37
CA ARG A 29 4.03 4.95 -17.30
C ARG A 29 3.48 5.56 -16.02
N ALA A 30 2.98 6.79 -16.10
CA ALA A 30 2.35 7.42 -14.97
C ALA A 30 0.90 6.97 -14.84
N ALA A 31 0.50 6.59 -13.64
CA ALA A 31 -0.85 6.18 -13.29
C ALA A 31 -1.35 7.01 -12.11
N ASP A 32 -2.66 6.96 -11.91
CA ASP A 32 -3.28 7.58 -10.75
C ASP A 32 -3.35 6.55 -9.63
N ALA A 33 -3.27 7.01 -8.40
CA ALA A 33 -3.44 6.19 -7.21
C ALA A 33 -4.26 6.96 -6.19
N TYR A 34 -5.16 6.28 -5.50
CA TYR A 34 -5.83 6.86 -4.36
C TYR A 34 -4.95 6.69 -3.11
N LEU A 35 -4.75 7.77 -2.35
CA LEU A 35 -3.90 7.77 -1.16
C LEU A 35 -4.67 8.30 0.06
N ALA A 36 -4.79 7.45 1.08
CA ALA A 36 -5.23 7.85 2.41
C ALA A 36 -4.02 7.91 3.35
N HIS A 37 -3.53 9.11 3.58
CA HIS A 37 -2.38 9.35 4.46
C HIS A 37 -2.80 9.35 5.93
N SER A 38 -2.12 8.54 6.76
CA SER A 38 -2.29 8.57 8.22
C SER A 38 -1.29 9.53 8.86
N GLN A 39 -1.77 10.36 9.77
CA GLN A 39 -0.96 11.25 10.61
C GLN A 39 -0.14 10.48 11.66
N ARG A 40 -0.48 9.21 11.91
CA ARG A 40 0.33 8.32 12.76
C ARG A 40 1.59 7.93 11.98
N ALA A 41 2.71 7.74 12.66
CA ALA A 41 3.90 7.12 12.08
C ALA A 41 3.66 5.61 11.87
N GLY A 42 2.59 5.27 11.15
CA GLY A 42 2.13 3.91 10.94
C GLY A 42 2.42 3.44 9.51
N PRO A 43 2.63 2.14 9.31
CA PRO A 43 3.34 1.61 8.15
C PRO A 43 2.64 1.85 6.80
N GLY A 44 3.43 1.74 5.73
CA GLY A 44 2.92 1.85 4.37
C GLY A 44 2.15 0.58 3.99
N LEU A 45 0.94 0.76 3.47
CA LEU A 45 0.10 -0.32 2.97
C LEU A 45 -0.28 -0.05 1.51
N MET A 46 0.07 -0.95 0.61
CA MET A 46 -0.44 -0.92 -0.76
C MET A 46 -1.57 -1.93 -0.92
N ILE A 47 -2.71 -1.48 -1.44
CA ILE A 47 -3.90 -2.28 -1.66
C ILE A 47 -4.05 -2.49 -3.16
N LEU A 48 -3.99 -3.74 -3.61
CA LEU A 48 -4.12 -4.10 -5.03
C LEU A 48 -5.54 -4.53 -5.32
N ALA A 49 -6.20 -3.84 -6.24
CA ALA A 49 -7.57 -4.11 -6.64
C ALA A 49 -7.69 -4.10 -8.18
N PRO A 50 -8.67 -4.82 -8.75
CA PRO A 50 -8.89 -4.80 -10.19
C PRO A 50 -9.40 -3.45 -10.70
N VAL A 51 -10.14 -2.70 -9.87
CA VAL A 51 -10.72 -1.39 -10.19
C VAL A 51 -10.64 -0.48 -8.97
N VAL A 52 -10.37 0.81 -9.20
CA VAL A 52 -10.39 1.85 -8.16
C VAL A 52 -11.71 2.62 -8.22
N ASP A 53 -12.67 2.22 -7.39
CA ASP A 53 -14.00 2.83 -7.30
C ASP A 53 -14.26 3.47 -5.92
N GLY A 54 -15.52 3.87 -5.65
CA GLY A 54 -15.90 4.47 -4.37
C GLY A 54 -15.81 3.50 -3.19
N GLU A 55 -16.06 2.21 -3.41
CA GLU A 55 -15.99 1.19 -2.37
C GLU A 55 -14.54 0.93 -1.96
N LEU A 56 -13.64 0.80 -2.95
CA LEU A 56 -12.21 0.69 -2.67
C LEU A 56 -11.68 1.92 -1.94
N ARG A 57 -12.11 3.13 -2.31
CA ARG A 57 -11.71 4.37 -1.61
C ARG A 57 -12.13 4.36 -0.15
N ALA A 58 -13.38 3.99 0.12
CA ALA A 58 -13.88 3.84 1.50
C ALA A 58 -13.08 2.79 2.27
N PHE A 59 -12.66 1.70 1.61
CA PHE A 59 -11.81 0.69 2.22
C PHE A 59 -10.40 1.19 2.55
N VAL A 60 -9.80 1.95 1.65
CA VAL A 60 -8.47 2.56 1.85
C VAL A 60 -8.53 3.58 3.00
N ASP A 61 -9.60 4.38 3.09
CA ASP A 61 -9.86 5.27 4.23
C ASP A 61 -10.00 4.49 5.56
N ARG A 62 -10.70 3.36 5.56
CA ARG A 62 -10.80 2.49 6.75
C ARG A 62 -9.42 1.99 7.19
N CYS A 63 -8.56 1.58 6.27
CA CYS A 63 -7.18 1.19 6.61
C CYS A 63 -6.38 2.36 7.20
N ARG A 64 -6.62 3.59 6.74
CA ARG A 64 -6.02 4.78 7.34
C ARG A 64 -6.46 4.97 8.79
N ASP A 65 -7.74 4.75 9.08
CA ASP A 65 -8.29 4.90 10.43
C ASP A 65 -7.69 3.88 11.41
N GLU A 66 -7.31 2.69 10.91
CA GLU A 66 -6.51 1.70 11.65
C GLU A 66 -5.04 2.10 11.84
N GLY A 67 -4.58 3.15 11.15
CA GLY A 67 -3.25 3.75 11.33
C GLY A 67 -2.29 3.54 10.16
N PHE A 68 -2.70 2.89 9.08
CA PHE A 68 -1.85 2.68 7.90
C PHE A 68 -1.79 3.94 7.02
N THR A 69 -0.64 4.21 6.38
CA THR A 69 -0.63 5.07 5.19
C THR A 69 -0.96 4.20 3.99
N ALA A 70 -2.23 4.23 3.56
CA ALA A 70 -2.78 3.27 2.61
C ALA A 70 -2.90 3.86 1.19
N MET A 71 -2.54 3.07 0.17
CA MET A 71 -2.58 3.48 -1.23
C MET A 71 -3.16 2.40 -2.12
N ALA A 72 -4.04 2.79 -3.04
CA ALA A 72 -4.57 1.92 -4.09
C ALA A 72 -4.18 2.48 -5.48
N PRO A 73 -3.15 1.93 -6.15
CA PRO A 73 -2.82 2.32 -7.50
C PRO A 73 -3.86 1.82 -8.52
N ASP A 74 -4.14 2.63 -9.55
CA ASP A 74 -4.92 2.20 -10.70
C ASP A 74 -4.08 1.29 -11.61
N LEU A 75 -4.48 0.02 -11.70
CA LEU A 75 -3.79 -1.03 -12.45
C LEU A 75 -4.47 -1.36 -13.79
N SER A 76 -5.44 -0.56 -14.23
CA SER A 76 -6.23 -0.84 -15.44
C SER A 76 -5.45 -0.73 -16.76
N GLY A 77 -4.23 -0.17 -16.74
CA GLY A 77 -3.38 0.00 -17.91
C GLY A 77 -2.34 -1.12 -18.12
N ASP A 78 -1.74 -1.14 -19.32
CA ASP A 78 -0.76 -2.15 -19.75
C ASP A 78 0.57 -2.15 -18.95
N SER A 79 0.76 -1.21 -18.02
CA SER A 79 1.99 -1.05 -17.22
C SER A 79 1.77 -1.31 -15.73
N ALA A 80 0.82 -2.18 -15.36
CA ALA A 80 0.47 -2.47 -13.98
C ALA A 80 1.68 -2.82 -13.10
N ALA A 81 2.65 -3.60 -13.63
CA ALA A 81 3.87 -3.95 -12.91
C ALA A 81 4.76 -2.74 -12.59
N GLU A 82 4.99 -1.85 -13.56
CA GLU A 82 5.75 -0.62 -13.31
C GLU A 82 5.02 0.33 -12.37
N VAL A 83 3.70 0.40 -12.48
CA VAL A 83 2.83 1.22 -11.62
C VAL A 83 2.91 0.75 -10.17
N MET A 84 2.75 -0.55 -9.91
CA MET A 84 2.90 -1.12 -8.55
C MET A 84 4.28 -0.83 -7.96
N ARG A 85 5.34 -0.97 -8.76
CA ARG A 85 6.70 -0.67 -8.31
C ARG A 85 6.88 0.81 -7.97
N ALA A 86 6.36 1.71 -8.82
CA ALA A 86 6.41 3.15 -8.56
C ALA A 86 5.60 3.55 -7.32
N ALA A 87 4.44 2.93 -7.10
CA ALA A 87 3.61 3.13 -5.90
C ALA A 87 4.36 2.67 -4.63
N ALA A 88 4.95 1.48 -4.67
CA ALA A 88 5.76 0.95 -3.58
C ALA A 88 6.96 1.86 -3.25
N GLU A 89 7.73 2.27 -4.27
CA GLU A 89 8.83 3.22 -4.12
C GLU A 89 8.36 4.55 -3.54
N MET A 90 7.20 5.05 -3.97
CA MET A 90 6.62 6.29 -3.44
C MET A 90 6.23 6.13 -1.97
N LEU A 91 5.61 5.02 -1.58
CA LEU A 91 5.26 4.74 -0.19
C LEU A 91 6.50 4.71 0.71
N VAL A 92 7.53 3.99 0.26
CA VAL A 92 8.76 3.77 1.01
C VAL A 92 9.61 5.04 1.13
N ALA A 93 9.78 5.77 0.03
CA ALA A 93 10.65 6.94 0.00
C ALA A 93 10.06 8.15 0.74
N ASN A 94 8.73 8.25 0.87
CA ASN A 94 8.08 9.46 1.38
C ASN A 94 7.51 9.30 2.78
N TRP A 95 7.09 8.10 3.18
CA TRP A 95 6.39 7.93 4.45
C TRP A 95 7.00 6.86 5.34
N HIS A 96 7.13 5.61 4.87
CA HIS A 96 7.47 4.49 5.77
C HIS A 96 8.47 3.51 5.18
N PRO A 97 9.58 3.20 5.86
CA PRO A 97 10.59 2.28 5.33
C PRO A 97 10.09 0.84 5.19
N ARG A 98 8.95 0.51 5.80
CA ARG A 98 8.31 -0.81 5.75
C ARG A 98 7.03 -0.76 4.94
N LEU A 99 6.82 -1.81 4.14
CA LEU A 99 5.74 -1.90 3.18
C LEU A 99 5.03 -3.24 3.27
N GLY A 100 3.73 -3.19 3.56
CA GLY A 100 2.82 -4.31 3.40
C GLY A 100 2.04 -4.21 2.09
N VAL A 101 1.62 -5.37 1.58
CA VAL A 101 0.69 -5.47 0.45
C VAL A 101 -0.53 -6.27 0.85
N LEU A 102 -1.71 -5.76 0.49
CA LEU A 102 -2.98 -6.47 0.61
C LEU A 102 -3.60 -6.60 -0.79
N ALA A 103 -3.73 -7.82 -1.27
CA ALA A 103 -4.34 -8.12 -2.56
C ALA A 103 -5.81 -8.47 -2.38
N LEU A 104 -6.70 -7.76 -3.06
CA LEU A 104 -8.11 -8.12 -3.16
C LEU A 104 -8.33 -9.25 -4.17
N PRO A 105 -9.52 -9.88 -4.22
CA PRO A 105 -9.84 -10.91 -5.20
C PRO A 105 -9.45 -10.49 -6.64
N GLY A 106 -8.73 -11.37 -7.33
CA GLY A 106 -8.24 -11.14 -8.70
C GLY A 106 -6.85 -10.48 -8.81
N THR A 107 -6.21 -10.08 -7.70
CA THR A 107 -4.88 -9.44 -7.74
C THR A 107 -3.79 -10.18 -6.96
N GLY A 108 -4.07 -11.38 -6.46
CA GLY A 108 -3.12 -12.19 -5.67
C GLY A 108 -1.80 -12.48 -6.40
N ASP A 109 -1.87 -12.90 -7.67
CA ASP A 109 -0.67 -13.17 -8.48
C ASP A 109 0.20 -11.91 -8.68
N ALA A 110 -0.43 -10.74 -8.77
CA ALA A 110 0.26 -9.46 -8.88
C ALA A 110 1.04 -9.11 -7.59
N ALA A 111 0.46 -9.40 -6.42
CA ALA A 111 1.14 -9.23 -5.14
C ALA A 111 2.35 -10.17 -4.99
N ILE A 112 2.19 -11.43 -5.39
CA ILE A 112 3.29 -12.42 -5.36
C ILE A 112 4.41 -12.01 -6.32
N ALA A 113 4.07 -11.57 -7.54
CA ALA A 113 5.06 -11.08 -8.50
C ALA A 113 5.81 -9.84 -8.00
N LEU A 114 5.09 -8.94 -7.32
CA LEU A 114 5.67 -7.74 -6.73
C LEU A 114 6.65 -8.08 -5.60
N ASP A 115 6.32 -9.01 -4.72
CA ASP A 115 7.20 -9.50 -3.65
C ASP A 115 8.52 -10.10 -4.19
N GLY A 116 8.47 -10.68 -5.39
CA GLY A 116 9.67 -11.12 -6.11
C GLY A 116 10.59 -9.97 -6.56
N SER A 117 10.07 -8.74 -6.63
CA SER A 117 10.69 -7.59 -7.30
C SER A 117 10.99 -6.41 -6.36
N VAL A 118 10.21 -6.27 -5.29
CA VAL A 118 10.28 -5.21 -4.29
C VAL A 118 10.39 -5.87 -2.92
N ARG A 119 11.18 -5.27 -2.03
CA ARG A 119 11.22 -5.73 -0.63
C ARG A 119 9.91 -5.39 0.05
N LEU A 120 9.10 -6.41 0.31
CA LEU A 120 7.92 -6.31 1.15
C LEU A 120 8.22 -6.89 2.53
N ASP A 121 7.53 -6.39 3.53
CA ASP A 121 7.63 -6.87 4.91
C ASP A 121 6.48 -7.81 5.27
N ALA A 122 5.37 -7.73 4.53
CA ALA A 122 4.21 -8.62 4.67
C ALA A 122 3.36 -8.62 3.40
N VAL A 123 2.76 -9.78 3.08
CA VAL A 123 1.84 -9.93 1.96
C VAL A 123 0.58 -10.65 2.41
N VAL A 124 -0.58 -10.05 2.18
CA VAL A 124 -1.87 -10.70 2.33
C VAL A 124 -2.48 -10.93 0.96
N VAL A 125 -2.92 -12.15 0.69
CA VAL A 125 -3.67 -12.51 -0.51
C VAL A 125 -5.02 -13.13 -0.15
N PRO A 126 -6.01 -13.11 -1.06
CA PRO A 126 -7.25 -13.84 -0.87
C PRO A 126 -6.95 -15.33 -0.79
N ALA A 127 -7.61 -16.04 0.13
CA ALA A 127 -7.49 -17.48 0.23
C ALA A 127 -7.98 -18.17 -1.06
N ALA A 128 -7.06 -18.68 -1.86
CA ALA A 128 -7.36 -19.57 -2.97
C ALA A 128 -7.28 -21.03 -2.49
N ALA A 129 -8.43 -21.69 -2.39
CA ALA A 129 -8.61 -23.14 -2.13
C ALA A 129 -7.40 -23.88 -1.51
N GLY A 130 -6.98 -23.47 -0.30
CA GLY A 130 -6.07 -24.22 0.56
C GLY A 130 -4.56 -24.11 0.30
N ALA A 131 -4.08 -23.14 -0.48
CA ALA A 131 -2.64 -22.93 -0.66
C ALA A 131 -2.15 -21.63 0.01
N GLU A 132 -1.14 -21.74 0.88
CA GLU A 132 -0.38 -20.60 1.38
C GLU A 132 0.33 -19.87 0.22
N PRO A 133 0.38 -18.53 0.21
CA PRO A 133 1.08 -17.78 -0.81
C PRO A 133 2.58 -18.08 -0.74
N ARG A 134 3.18 -18.38 -1.90
CA ARG A 134 4.62 -18.58 -2.01
C ARG A 134 5.31 -17.23 -2.15
N THR A 135 5.48 -16.53 -1.03
CA THR A 135 6.15 -15.24 -0.93
C THR A 135 7.50 -15.36 -0.21
N ARG A 136 8.41 -14.42 -0.48
CA ARG A 136 9.65 -14.16 0.25
C ARG A 136 9.34 -13.48 1.58
N ALA A 137 8.44 -12.49 1.58
CA ALA A 137 7.93 -11.90 2.81
C ALA A 137 6.97 -12.87 3.52
N PRO A 138 6.77 -12.71 4.85
CA PRO A 138 5.66 -13.35 5.56
C PRO A 138 4.35 -13.15 4.78
N GLY A 139 3.70 -14.28 4.47
CA GLY A 139 2.47 -14.33 3.69
C GLY A 139 1.30 -14.81 4.53
N LEU A 140 0.11 -14.26 4.30
CA LEU A 140 -1.17 -14.73 4.84
C LEU A 140 -2.17 -14.91 3.69
N ALA A 141 -2.83 -16.06 3.64
CA ALA A 141 -4.01 -16.29 2.82
C ALA A 141 -5.26 -16.28 3.72
N THR A 142 -6.19 -15.34 3.50
CA THR A 142 -7.44 -15.28 4.28
C THR A 142 -8.64 -14.85 3.42
N ASP A 143 -9.85 -15.09 3.91
CA ASP A 143 -11.08 -14.70 3.22
C ASP A 143 -11.42 -13.23 3.48
N LEU A 144 -10.91 -12.38 2.59
CA LEU A 144 -11.12 -10.93 2.60
C LEU A 144 -12.56 -10.49 2.29
N ALA A 145 -13.45 -11.42 1.89
CA ALA A 145 -14.87 -11.11 1.73
C ALA A 145 -15.61 -11.06 3.08
N THR A 146 -14.99 -11.53 4.16
CA THR A 146 -15.56 -11.51 5.51
C THR A 146 -14.90 -10.46 6.38
N GLU A 147 -15.67 -9.85 7.29
CA GLU A 147 -15.11 -8.92 8.28
C GLU A 147 -14.07 -9.58 9.20
N ALA A 148 -14.24 -10.88 9.48
CA ALA A 148 -13.28 -11.65 10.28
C ALA A 148 -11.94 -11.83 9.56
N GLY A 149 -11.96 -12.26 8.29
CA GLY A 149 -10.74 -12.40 7.49
C GLY A 149 -10.07 -11.06 7.19
N LEU A 150 -10.86 -10.00 7.04
CA LEU A 150 -10.30 -8.66 6.94
C LEU A 150 -9.61 -8.21 8.25
N ALA A 151 -10.24 -8.43 9.40
CA ALA A 151 -9.63 -8.09 10.69
C ALA A 151 -8.31 -8.87 10.89
N GLU A 152 -8.32 -10.16 10.59
CA GLU A 152 -7.12 -11.01 10.61
C GLU A 152 -6.01 -10.46 9.69
N ALA A 153 -6.36 -10.05 8.47
CA ALA A 153 -5.41 -9.46 7.52
C ALA A 153 -4.77 -8.18 8.07
N LEU A 154 -5.56 -7.29 8.66
CA LEU A 154 -5.07 -6.02 9.21
C LEU A 154 -4.23 -6.23 10.47
N GLU A 155 -4.60 -7.17 11.34
CA GLU A 155 -3.79 -7.57 12.50
C GLU A 155 -2.44 -8.16 12.08
N PHE A 156 -2.45 -9.06 11.09
CA PHE A 156 -1.23 -9.63 10.50
C PHE A 156 -0.31 -8.55 9.94
N LEU A 157 -0.86 -7.62 9.15
CA LEU A 157 -0.12 -6.49 8.60
C LEU A 157 0.42 -5.58 9.71
N ALA A 158 -0.39 -5.26 10.72
CA ALA A 158 0.06 -4.43 11.83
C ALA A 158 1.23 -5.08 12.58
N TYR A 159 1.14 -6.38 12.88
CA TYR A 159 2.20 -7.13 13.56
C TYR A 159 3.50 -7.19 12.75
N HIS A 160 3.42 -7.48 11.46
CA HIS A 160 4.59 -7.59 10.60
C HIS A 160 5.14 -6.26 10.10
N LEU A 161 4.49 -5.15 10.39
CA LEU A 161 4.95 -3.81 9.99
C LEU A 161 5.29 -2.89 11.17
N SER A 162 4.90 -3.25 12.40
CA SER A 162 5.35 -2.63 13.66
C SER A 162 6.79 -2.99 14.02
#